data_AF-A0A7C4N0X2-F1
#
_entry.id   AF-A0A7C4N0X2-F1
#
_cell.length_a   1.000
_cell.length_b   1.000
_cell.length_c   1.000
_cell.angle_alpha   90.00
_cell.angle_beta   90.00
_cell.angle_gamma   90.00
#
_symmetry.space_group_name_H-M   'P 1'
#
loop_
_entity.id
_entity.type
_entity.pdbx_description
1 polymer ?
#
loop_
_entity_poly.entity_id
_entity_poly.type
_entity_poly.pdbx_seq_one_letter_code
_entity_poly.pdbx_strand_id
1 'polypeptide(L)'
;MNEETTLQDELKKAIEAKHFVRAAAIAESSAVPPAEVKELRNKALWQMAAVFRNTEGTRVLCEQYGYSKKEAEDLLRRWAEEQKGRGDKKALEPTYDHATGKYLSFEEWLNQFVKRWDKLAAS
;
A
#
# COMPACT_ATOMS: atom_id res chain seq x y z
N MET A 1 20.31 -17.17 -21.09
CA MET A 1 19.18 -16.65 -20.30
C MET A 1 19.46 -15.17 -20.15
N ASN A 2 18.62 -14.31 -20.72
CA ASN A 2 18.87 -12.87 -20.75
C ASN A 2 18.28 -12.25 -19.48
N GLU A 3 18.92 -11.21 -18.93
CA GLU A 3 18.51 -10.54 -17.67
C GLU A 3 17.04 -10.11 -17.68
N GLU A 4 16.52 -9.69 -18.84
CA GLU A 4 15.13 -9.28 -19.01
C GLU A 4 14.12 -10.41 -18.77
N THR A 5 14.44 -11.64 -19.19
CA THR A 5 13.62 -12.83 -18.91
C THR A 5 13.64 -13.16 -17.42
N THR A 6 14.78 -12.97 -16.76
CA THR A 6 14.93 -13.21 -15.32
C THR A 6 14.13 -12.21 -14.49
N LEU A 7 14.13 -10.92 -14.84
CA LEU A 7 13.37 -9.88 -14.14
C LEU A 7 11.86 -10.09 -14.28
N GLN A 8 11.37 -10.49 -15.46
CA GLN A 8 9.95 -10.81 -15.66
C GLN A 8 9.50 -12.00 -14.81
N ASP A 9 10.32 -13.06 -14.73
CA ASP A 9 10.04 -14.22 -13.88
C ASP A 9 10.04 -13.86 -12.39
N GLU A 10 10.97 -13.01 -11.94
CA GLU A 10 11.01 -12.51 -10.56
C GLU A 10 9.81 -11.63 -10.23
N LEU A 11 9.40 -10.75 -11.14
CA LEU A 11 8.22 -9.91 -10.98
C LEU A 11 6.97 -10.77 -10.80
N LYS A 12 6.78 -11.76 -11.67
CA LYS A 12 5.66 -12.70 -11.59
C LYS A 12 5.62 -13.42 -10.24
N LYS A 13 6.75 -13.98 -9.81
CA LYS A 13 6.87 -14.64 -8.49
C LYS A 13 6.54 -13.71 -7.33
N ALA A 14 7.00 -12.46 -7.39
CA ALA A 14 6.71 -11.46 -6.36
C ALA A 14 5.21 -11.11 -6.30
N ILE A 15 4.54 -11.00 -7.44
CA ILE A 15 3.10 -10.75 -7.53
C ILE A 15 2.29 -11.93 -6.99
N GLU A 16 2.64 -13.16 -7.39
CA GLU A 16 1.99 -14.39 -6.93
C GLU A 16 2.12 -14.56 -5.42
N ALA A 17 3.29 -14.23 -4.86
CA ALA A 17 3.54 -14.20 -3.42
C ALA A 17 2.91 -13.00 -2.68
N LYS A 18 2.23 -12.08 -3.40
CA LYS A 18 1.67 -10.83 -2.86
C LYS A 18 2.72 -9.95 -2.17
N HIS A 19 3.97 -10.00 -2.62
CA HIS A 19 5.06 -9.15 -2.15
C HIS A 19 5.07 -7.83 -2.94
N PHE A 20 4.01 -7.03 -2.81
CA PHE A 20 3.76 -5.92 -3.72
C PHE A 20 4.80 -4.79 -3.66
N VAL A 21 5.43 -4.56 -2.50
CA VAL A 21 6.56 -3.61 -2.39
C VAL A 21 7.74 -4.07 -3.26
N ARG A 22 8.10 -5.36 -3.19
CA ARG A 22 9.15 -5.95 -4.04
C ARG A 22 8.75 -5.96 -5.51
N ALA A 23 7.49 -6.31 -5.82
CA ALA A 23 6.99 -6.30 -7.18
C ALA A 23 7.06 -4.89 -7.80
N ALA A 24 6.67 -3.83 -7.06
CA ALA A 24 6.78 -2.46 -7.54
C ALA A 24 8.24 -2.07 -7.83
N ALA A 25 9.17 -2.40 -6.92
CA ALA A 25 10.59 -2.14 -7.13
C ALA A 25 11.18 -2.86 -8.37
N ILE A 26 10.82 -4.15 -8.57
CA ILE A 26 11.25 -4.90 -9.76
C ILE A 26 10.65 -4.29 -11.03
N ALA A 27 9.36 -3.94 -11.01
CA ALA A 27 8.68 -3.34 -12.16
C ALA A 27 9.28 -1.98 -12.54
N GLU A 28 9.71 -1.16 -11.57
CA GLU A 28 10.42 0.10 -11.83
C GLU A 28 11.79 -0.11 -12.50
N SER A 29 12.48 -1.20 -12.16
CA SER A 29 13.76 -1.57 -12.78
C SER A 29 13.61 -2.32 -14.12
N SER A 30 12.37 -2.59 -14.54
CA SER A 30 12.04 -3.35 -15.75
C SER A 30 11.39 -2.45 -16.79
N ALA A 31 11.35 -2.87 -18.06
CA ALA A 31 10.67 -2.15 -19.15
C ALA A 31 9.13 -2.28 -19.10
N VAL A 32 8.55 -2.30 -17.90
CA VAL A 32 7.11 -2.48 -17.66
C VAL A 32 6.38 -1.14 -17.85
N PRO A 33 5.15 -1.12 -18.39
CA PRO A 33 4.38 0.10 -18.55
C PRO A 33 4.19 0.87 -17.24
N PRO A 34 4.29 2.23 -17.24
CA PRO A 34 4.10 3.04 -16.03
C PRO A 34 2.75 2.82 -15.31
N ALA A 35 1.72 2.45 -16.07
CA ALA A 35 0.39 2.14 -15.52
C ALA A 35 0.43 0.89 -14.61
N GLU A 36 1.17 -0.15 -15.00
CA GLU A 36 1.31 -1.38 -14.21
C GLU A 36 2.17 -1.15 -12.97
N VAL A 37 3.24 -0.37 -13.09
CA VAL A 37 4.04 0.08 -11.93
C VAL A 37 3.14 0.81 -10.93
N LYS A 38 2.32 1.75 -11.41
CA LYS A 38 1.37 2.48 -10.55
C LYS A 38 0.36 1.56 -9.88
N GLU A 39 -0.13 0.53 -10.58
CA GLU A 39 -1.02 -0.46 -9.98
C GLU A 39 -0.33 -1.24 -8.86
N LEU A 40 0.91 -1.68 -9.06
CA LEU A 40 1.70 -2.38 -8.03
C LEU A 40 1.99 -1.49 -6.83
N ARG A 41 2.32 -0.21 -7.05
CA ARG A 41 2.47 0.80 -5.99
C ARG A 41 1.19 0.97 -5.17
N ASN A 42 0.03 1.08 -5.83
CA ASN A 42 -1.26 1.14 -5.15
C ASN A 42 -1.52 -0.12 -4.30
N LYS A 43 -1.22 -1.31 -4.84
CA LYS A 43 -1.38 -2.59 -4.12
C LYS A 43 -0.45 -2.67 -2.90
N ALA A 44 0.79 -2.23 -3.05
CA ALA A 44 1.76 -2.15 -1.96
C ALA A 44 1.28 -1.21 -0.85
N LEU A 45 0.77 -0.02 -1.22
CA LEU A 45 0.26 0.96 -0.27
C LEU A 45 -0.95 0.42 0.50
N TRP A 46 -1.90 -0.21 -0.19
CA TRP A 46 -3.03 -0.87 0.45
C TRP A 46 -2.62 -1.99 1.40
N GLN A 47 -1.67 -2.84 1.00
CA GLN A 47 -1.21 -3.91 1.86
C GLN A 47 -0.57 -3.34 3.14
N MET A 48 0.25 -2.29 3.00
CA MET A 48 0.89 -1.64 4.13
C MET A 48 -0.12 -0.98 5.09
N ALA A 49 -1.12 -0.27 4.54
CA ALA A 49 -2.12 0.46 5.31
C ALA A 49 -3.23 -0.46 5.86
N ALA A 50 -3.82 -1.26 4.99
CA ALA A 50 -5.05 -1.99 5.26
C ALA A 50 -4.81 -3.41 5.79
N VAL A 51 -3.72 -4.08 5.39
CA VAL A 51 -3.43 -5.46 5.84
C VAL A 51 -2.48 -5.45 7.02
N PHE A 52 -1.46 -4.59 7.01
CA PHE A 52 -0.47 -4.53 8.09
C PHE A 52 -0.70 -3.43 9.11
N ARG A 53 -1.61 -2.46 8.85
CA ARG A 53 -1.86 -1.28 9.70
C ARG A 53 -0.56 -0.55 10.08
N ASN A 54 0.41 -0.55 9.17
CA ASN A 54 1.73 0.02 9.43
C ASN A 54 1.77 1.49 9.00
N THR A 55 1.58 2.39 9.97
CA THR A 55 1.55 3.85 9.76
C THR A 55 2.84 4.39 9.16
N GLU A 56 3.99 4.04 9.72
CA GLU A 56 5.30 4.53 9.26
C GLU A 56 5.63 4.00 7.86
N GLY A 57 5.47 2.69 7.67
CA GLY A 57 5.68 2.06 6.36
C GLY A 57 4.75 2.64 5.29
N THR A 58 3.49 2.91 5.63
CA THR A 58 2.55 3.56 4.70
C THR A 58 3.04 4.96 4.33
N ARG A 59 3.53 5.74 5.31
CA ARG A 59 4.04 7.08 5.06
C ARG A 59 5.28 7.07 4.16
N VAL A 60 6.21 6.16 4.40
CA VAL A 60 7.43 5.98 3.59
C VAL A 60 7.07 5.60 2.15
N LEU A 61 6.14 4.67 1.96
CA LEU A 61 5.70 4.30 0.61
C LEU A 61 5.02 5.46 -0.12
N CYS A 62 4.19 6.24 0.56
CA CYS A 62 3.60 7.45 -0.03
C CYS A 62 4.69 8.39 -0.56
N GLU A 63 5.73 8.62 0.23
CA GLU A 63 6.86 9.47 -0.12
C GLU A 63 7.63 8.93 -1.33
N GLN A 64 8.02 7.65 -1.28
CA GLN A 64 8.76 6.99 -2.35
C GLN A 64 8.00 6.99 -3.68
N TYR A 65 6.69 6.84 -3.62
CA TYR A 65 5.83 6.79 -4.81
C TYR A 65 5.33 8.16 -5.27
N GLY A 66 5.62 9.23 -4.50
CA GLY A 66 5.23 10.60 -4.83
C GLY A 66 3.75 10.92 -4.57
N TYR A 67 3.07 10.18 -3.70
CA TYR A 67 1.68 10.48 -3.32
C TYR A 67 1.61 11.65 -2.34
N SER A 68 0.79 12.64 -2.67
CA SER A 68 0.35 13.64 -1.69
C SER A 68 -0.56 13.01 -0.63
N LYS A 69 -0.71 13.71 0.50
CA LYS A 69 -1.65 13.35 1.58
C LYS A 69 -3.06 13.06 1.05
N LYS A 70 -3.55 13.93 0.16
CA LYS A 70 -4.89 13.82 -0.40
C LYS A 70 -5.01 12.62 -1.35
N GLU A 71 -4.03 12.40 -2.22
CA GLU A 71 -4.05 11.25 -3.12
C GLU A 71 -4.00 9.92 -2.37
N ALA A 72 -3.18 9.84 -1.31
CA ALA A 72 -3.12 8.67 -0.45
C ALA A 72 -4.47 8.42 0.26
N GLU A 73 -5.08 9.46 0.82
CA GLU A 73 -6.40 9.38 1.45
C GLU A 73 -7.47 8.93 0.46
N ASP A 74 -7.58 9.59 -0.69
CA ASP A 74 -8.59 9.30 -1.71
C ASP A 74 -8.45 7.88 -2.25
N LEU A 75 -7.21 7.43 -2.51
CA LEU A 75 -6.93 6.06 -2.95
C LEU A 75 -7.36 5.03 -1.91
N LEU A 76 -6.95 5.20 -0.66
CA LEU A 76 -7.23 4.26 0.42
C LEU A 76 -8.73 4.22 0.76
N ARG A 77 -9.43 5.35 0.76
CA ARG A 77 -10.89 5.40 0.94
C ARG A 77 -11.61 4.67 -0.19
N ARG A 78 -11.26 4.98 -1.44
CA ARG A 78 -11.87 4.33 -2.61
C ARG A 78 -11.70 2.82 -2.55
N TRP A 79 -10.50 2.33 -2.25
CA TRP A 79 -10.25 0.90 -2.16
C TRP A 79 -10.99 0.24 -1.00
N ALA A 80 -11.12 0.91 0.14
CA ALA A 80 -11.95 0.39 1.23
C ALA A 80 -13.40 0.17 0.79
N GLU A 81 -14.00 1.13 0.09
CA GLU A 81 -15.35 0.98 -0.47
C GLU A 81 -15.43 -0.13 -1.52
N GLU A 82 -14.43 -0.25 -2.41
CA GLU A 82 -14.36 -1.33 -3.38
C GLU A 82 -14.30 -2.72 -2.69
N GLN A 83 -13.52 -2.86 -1.61
CA GLN A 83 -13.46 -4.12 -0.85
C GLN A 83 -14.75 -4.43 -0.10
N LYS A 84 -15.41 -3.42 0.49
CA LYS A 84 -16.75 -3.59 1.09
C LYS A 84 -17.74 -4.11 0.06
N GLY A 85 -17.75 -3.53 -1.15
CA GLY A 85 -18.64 -3.94 -2.25
C GLY A 85 -18.38 -5.37 -2.73
N ARG A 86 -17.13 -5.84 -2.67
CA ARG A 86 -16.75 -7.23 -3.01
C ARG A 86 -16.98 -8.24 -1.89
N GLY A 87 -17.34 -7.78 -0.69
CA GLY A 87 -17.49 -8.63 0.49
C GLY A 87 -16.16 -9.04 1.15
N ASP A 88 -15.02 -8.52 0.71
CA ASP A 88 -13.73 -8.74 1.37
C ASP A 88 -13.60 -7.78 2.55
N LYS A 89 -14.06 -8.24 3.71
CA LYS A 89 -14.11 -7.41 4.93
C LYS A 89 -12.89 -7.58 5.83
N LYS A 90 -12.04 -8.58 5.60
CA LYS A 90 -10.98 -8.94 6.54
C LYS A 90 -9.99 -7.79 6.79
N ALA A 91 -9.58 -7.09 5.73
CA ALA A 91 -8.68 -5.93 5.85
C ALA A 91 -9.35 -4.69 6.49
N LEU A 92 -10.68 -4.70 6.58
CA LEU A 92 -11.49 -3.59 7.11
C LEU A 92 -11.89 -3.80 8.57
N GLU A 93 -11.77 -5.02 9.08
CA GLU A 93 -12.07 -5.34 10.46
C GLU A 93 -11.22 -4.50 11.43
N PRO A 94 -11.77 -4.20 12.63
CA PRO A 94 -11.02 -3.56 13.67
C PRO A 94 -9.72 -4.31 13.97
N THR A 95 -8.59 -3.61 13.87
CA THR A 95 -7.25 -4.17 14.11
C THR A 95 -6.57 -3.36 15.20
N TYR A 96 -5.79 -4.03 16.05
CA TYR A 96 -5.05 -3.36 17.10
C TYR A 96 -4.04 -2.38 16.53
N ASP A 97 -4.10 -1.13 16.99
CA ASP A 97 -3.18 -0.07 16.65
C ASP A 97 -2.29 0.25 17.86
N HIS A 98 -0.99 -0.01 17.72
CA HIS A 98 -0.01 0.20 18.78
C HIS A 98 0.13 1.68 19.17
N ALA A 99 -0.09 2.59 18.24
CA ALA A 99 0.08 4.02 18.51
C ALA A 99 -1.00 4.59 19.44
N THR A 100 -2.21 4.03 19.39
CA THR A 100 -3.34 4.46 20.24
C THR A 100 -3.71 3.47 21.33
N GLY A 101 -3.20 2.23 21.26
CA GLY A 101 -3.54 1.15 22.18
C GLY A 101 -4.97 0.64 22.03
N LYS A 102 -5.61 0.88 20.88
CA LYS A 102 -7.03 0.53 20.62
C LYS A 102 -7.17 -0.33 19.38
N TYR A 103 -8.29 -1.04 19.27
CA TYR A 103 -8.71 -1.65 18.01
C TYR A 103 -9.43 -0.60 17.18
N LEU A 104 -8.92 -0.34 15.98
CA LEU A 104 -9.47 0.65 15.06
C LEU A 104 -9.95 -0.06 13.80
N SER A 105 -11.17 0.28 13.37
CA SER A 105 -11.58 0.02 11.98
C SER A 105 -10.62 0.70 11.00
N PHE A 106 -10.61 0.25 9.75
CA PHE A 106 -9.74 0.87 8.74
C PHE A 106 -10.00 2.37 8.59
N GLU A 107 -11.26 2.80 8.64
CA GLU A 107 -11.62 4.22 8.52
C GLU A 107 -11.10 5.05 9.71
N GLU A 108 -11.23 4.54 10.93
CA GLU A 108 -10.69 5.22 12.11
C GLU A 108 -9.17 5.33 12.03
N TRP A 109 -8.50 4.25 11.63
CA TRP A 109 -7.06 4.25 11.41
C TRP A 109 -6.65 5.25 10.33
N LEU A 110 -7.35 5.27 9.18
CA LEU A 110 -7.05 6.18 8.07
C LEU A 110 -7.22 7.64 8.49
N ASN A 111 -8.29 7.96 9.22
CA ASN A 111 -8.50 9.30 9.78
C ASN A 111 -7.34 9.73 10.69
N GLN A 112 -6.78 8.82 11.48
CA GLN A 112 -5.64 9.13 12.33
C GLN A 112 -4.34 9.27 11.54
N PHE A 113 -4.10 8.40 10.56
CA PHE A 113 -2.96 8.48 9.64
C PHE A 113 -2.93 9.86 8.95
N VAL A 114 -4.05 10.29 8.39
CA VAL A 114 -4.18 11.61 7.73
C VAL A 114 -3.98 12.75 8.74
N LYS A 115 -4.53 12.66 9.95
CA LYS A 115 -4.30 13.68 10.99
C LYS A 115 -2.84 13.79 11.42
N ARG A 116 -2.09 12.70 11.38
CA ARG A 116 -0.68 12.64 11.79
C ARG A 116 0.30 12.82 10.64
N TRP A 117 -0.18 12.88 9.40
CA TRP A 117 0.63 12.91 8.17
C TRP A 117 1.91 13.75 8.25
N ASP A 118 1.79 15.01 8.68
CA ASP A 118 2.89 15.97 8.73
C ASP A 118 3.90 15.67 9.84
N LYS A 119 3.45 15.00 10.92
CA LYS A 119 4.32 14.56 12.03
C LYS A 119 5.10 13.30 11.67
N LEU A 120 4.55 12.45 10.80
CA LEU A 120 5.20 11.22 10.34
C LEU A 120 6.36 11.51 9.39
N ALA A 121 6.32 12.65 8.68
CA ALA A 121 7.36 13.08 7.74
C ALA A 121 8.71 13.46 8.41
N ALA A 122 8.72 13.62 9.74
CA ALA A 122 9.85 14.12 10.51
C ALA A 122 10.51 13.03 11.38
N SER A 123 10.22 11.76 11.12
CA SER A 123 10.61 10.60 11.95
C SER A 123 11.72 9.78 11.31
#